data_AF-A0A0F9GJD1-F1
#
_entry.id   AF-A0A0F9GJD1-F1
#
_cell.length_a   1.000
_cell.length_b   1.000
_cell.length_c   1.000
_cell.angle_alpha   90.00
_cell.angle_beta   90.00
_cell.angle_gamma   90.00
#
_symmetry.space_group_name_H-M   'P 1'
#
loop_
_entity.id
_entity.type
_entity.pdbx_description
1 polymer ?
#
loop_
_entity_poly.entity_id
_entity_poly.type
_entity_poly.pdbx_seq_one_letter_code
_entity_poly.pdbx_strand_id
1 'polypeptide(L)' 'MYKIGDKVVILRKDIKDLPTTLGTITDIRGHLIMVRPDNSRREIKLYLKEIRPR' A
#
# COMPACT_ATOMS: atom_id res chain seq x y z
N MET A 1 14.29 1.57 -3.14
CA MET A 1 13.82 0.17 -3.26
C MET A 1 13.02 -0.12 -2.00
N TYR A 2 11.76 -0.53 -2.13
CA TYR A 2 10.87 -0.72 -0.98
C TYR A 2 11.23 -1.97 -0.17
N LYS A 3 10.98 -1.93 1.14
CA LYS A 3 11.18 -3.03 2.09
C LYS A 3 9.90 -3.31 2.88
N ILE A 4 9.79 -4.53 3.39
CA ILE A 4 8.74 -4.90 4.34
C ILE A 4 8.91 -4.03 5.59
N GLY A 5 7.83 -3.42 6.06
CA GLY A 5 7.81 -2.45 7.15
C GLY A 5 7.87 -0.98 6.71
N ASP A 6 8.15 -0.69 5.43
CA ASP A 6 8.16 0.69 4.94
C ASP A 6 6.75 1.28 4.98
N LYS A 7 6.66 2.58 5.34
CA LYS A 7 5.43 3.36 5.24
C LYS A 7 5.32 4.01 3.87
N VAL A 8 4.17 3.82 3.24
CA VAL A 8 3.88 4.30 1.89
C VAL A 8 2.53 5.01 1.83
N VAL A 9 2.40 5.93 0.87
CA VAL A 9 1.12 6.55 0.52
C VAL A 9 0.47 5.73 -0.58
N ILE A 10 -0.75 5.26 -0.34
CA ILE A 10 -1.55 4.52 -1.32
C ILE A 10 -2.26 5.52 -2.23
N LEU A 11 -2.03 5.42 -3.55
CA LEU A 11 -2.54 6.37 -4.55
C LEU A 11 -3.85 5.93 -5.22
N ARG A 12 -4.40 4.76 -4.85
CA ARG A 12 -5.63 4.25 -5.45
C ARG A 12 -6.81 5.17 -5.11
N LYS A 13 -7.52 5.60 -6.16
CA LYS A 13 -8.73 6.42 -6.07
C LYS A 13 -9.99 5.65 -6.48
N ASP A 14 -9.81 4.44 -7.02
CA ASP A 14 -10.86 3.53 -7.47
C ASP A 14 -11.55 2.78 -6.32
N ILE A 15 -10.89 2.68 -5.16
CA ILE A 15 -11.49 2.09 -3.96
C ILE A 15 -12.22 3.20 -3.20
N LYS A 16 -13.53 3.28 -3.38
CA LYS A 16 -14.41 4.32 -2.79
C LYS A 16 -14.24 4.49 -1.28
N ASP A 17 -13.94 3.39 -0.58
CA ASP A 17 -13.78 3.35 0.88
C ASP A 17 -12.33 3.44 1.36
N LEU A 18 -11.37 3.56 0.43
CA LEU A 18 -9.96 3.74 0.74
C LEU A 18 -9.53 5.12 0.24
N PRO A 19 -9.75 6.19 1.03
CA PRO A 19 -9.14 7.48 0.71
C PRO A 19 -7.63 7.31 0.56
N THR A 20 -6.97 8.21 -0.18
CA THR A 20 -5.51 8.30 -0.21
C THR A 20 -4.99 8.25 1.23
N THR A 21 -4.40 7.13 1.60
CA THR A 21 -4.11 6.82 3.00
C THR A 21 -2.72 6.25 3.12
N LEU A 22 -2.16 6.38 4.31
CA LEU A 22 -0.91 5.74 4.65
C LEU A 22 -1.15 4.24 4.82
N GLY A 23 -0.14 3.45 4.48
CA GLY A 23 -0.11 2.04 4.78
C GLY A 23 1.30 1.56 4.99
N THR A 24 1.41 0.38 5.59
CA THR A 24 2.69 -0.30 5.83
C THR A 24 2.81 -1.49 4.89
N ILE A 25 3.95 -1.63 4.22
CA ILE A 25 4.22 -2.79 3.37
C ILE A 25 4.36 -4.03 4.27
N THR A 26 3.53 -5.03 4.05
CA THR A 26 3.57 -6.30 4.81
C THR A 26 4.20 -7.45 4.02
N ASP A 27 4.17 -7.39 2.68
CA ASP A 27 4.77 -8.41 1.82
C ASP A 27 5.19 -7.81 0.46
N ILE A 28 6.21 -8.39 -0.17
CA ILE A 28 6.72 -8.00 -1.49
C ILE A 28 6.85 -9.26 -2.35
N ARG A 29 6.04 -9.34 -3.42
CA ARG A 29 6.01 -10.44 -4.38
C ARG A 29 6.35 -9.95 -5.78
N GLY A 30 7.64 -9.73 -6.03
CA GLY A 30 8.12 -9.22 -7.31
C GLY A 30 7.58 -7.83 -7.63
N HIS A 31 6.68 -7.73 -8.61
CA HIS A 31 6.06 -6.46 -9.04
C HIS A 31 4.82 -6.04 -8.23
N LEU A 32 4.35 -6.93 -7.35
CA LEU A 32 3.19 -6.71 -6.51
C LEU A 32 3.63 -6.61 -5.05
N ILE A 33 2.97 -5.74 -4.30
CA ILE A 33 3.20 -5.56 -2.88
C ILE A 33 1.89 -5.71 -2.13
N MET A 34 1.95 -6.25 -0.92
CA MET A 34 0.83 -6.17 0.01
C MET A 34 1.07 -5.03 0.97
N VAL A 35 0.06 -4.19 1.11
CA VAL A 35 0.08 -3.03 2.00
C VAL A 35 -1.09 -3.16 2.95
N ARG A 36 -0.85 -2.91 4.23
CA ARG A 36 -1.90 -2.75 5.24
C ARG A 36 -2.15 -1.25 5.43
N PRO A 37 -3.30 -0.71 5.00
CA PRO A 37 -3.66 0.68 5.25
C PRO A 37 -3.80 0.94 6.75
N ASP A 38 -3.39 2.11 7.24
CA ASP A 38 -3.45 2.42 8.68
C ASP A 38 -4.89 2.50 9.20
N ASN A 39 -5.85 2.82 8.32
CA ASN A 39 -7.28 2.90 8.62
C ASN A 39 -8.04 1.57 8.40
N SER A 40 -7.35 0.48 8.04
CA SER A 40 -7.98 -0.80 7.74
C SER A 40 -7.18 -1.97 8.29
N ARG A 41 -7.86 -2.99 8.81
CA ARG A 41 -7.22 -4.25 9.20
C ARG A 41 -7.01 -5.21 8.03
N ARG A 42 -7.51 -4.86 6.83
CA ARG A 42 -7.40 -5.67 5.63
C ARG A 42 -6.17 -5.28 4.82
N GLU A 43 -5.43 -6.27 4.36
CA GLU A 43 -4.34 -6.07 3.43
C GLU A 43 -4.88 -5.88 2.02
N ILE A 44 -4.23 -5.01 1.27
CA ILE A 44 -4.54 -4.75 -0.13
C ILE A 44 -3.33 -5.03 -0.99
N LYS A 45 -3.59 -5.64 -2.14
CA LYS A 45 -2.60 -5.96 -3.13
C LYS A 45 -2.48 -4.80 -4.11
N LEU A 46 -1.28 -4.23 -4.23
CA LEU A 46 -0.99 -3.06 -5.05
C LEU A 46 0.20 -3.31 -5.97
N TYR A 47 0.25 -2.57 -7.07
CA TYR A 47 1.44 -2.42 -7.89
C TYR A 47 2.33 -1.31 -7.33
N LEU A 48 3.63 -1.37 -7.62
CA LEU A 48 4.59 -0.33 -7.23
C LEU A 48 4.23 1.08 -7.72
N LYS A 49 3.53 1.21 -8.84
CA LYS A 49 3.04 2.49 -9.38
C LYS A 49 1.85 3.08 -8.61
N GLU A 50 1.17 2.27 -7.80
CA GLU A 50 0.00 2.66 -7.01
C GLU A 50 0.38 3.10 -5.59
N ILE A 51 1.68 3.16 -5.30
CA ILE A 51 2.21 3.66 -4.03
C ILE A 51 3.30 4.71 -4.24
N ARG A 52 3.51 5.55 -3.24
CA ARG A 52 4.67 6.43 -3.14
C ARG A 52 5.36 6.25 -1.79
N PRO A 53 6.69 6.45 -1.72
CA PRO A 53 7.35 6.57 -0.43
C PRO A 53 6.75 7.76 0.32
N ARG A 54 6.60 7.61 1.63
CA ARG A 54 6.30 8.73 2.52
C ARG A 54 7.52 9.64 2.65
#